data_AF-Q9V2U4-F1
#
_entry.id   AF-Q9V2U4-F1
#
_cell.length_a   1.000
_cell.length_b   1.000
_cell.length_c   1.000
_cell.angle_alpha   90.00
_cell.angle_beta   90.00
_cell.angle_gamma   90.00
#
_symmetry.space_group_name_H-M   'P 1'
#
loop_
_entity.id
_entity.type
_entity.pdbx_description
1 polymer ?
#
loop_
_entity_poly.entity_id
_entity_poly.type
_entity_poly.pdbx_seq_one_letter_code
_entity_poly.pdbx_strand_id
1 'polypeptide(L)'
;MALVIVVSVIVIFEVYNIYFTAKNRELEELENNRAVAIDTIDKLFFEYPNDPQKIAYVIKLQQSQDEENIERILDDAQKYLEIKQYKTLAINQIKDMYGEYYGR
;
A
#
# COMPACT_ATOMS: atom_id res chain seq x y z
N MET A 1 -26.46 -43.81 18.42
CA MET A 1 -26.31 -42.56 19.18
C MET A 1 -24.83 -42.20 19.34
N ALA A 2 -24.00 -42.98 20.05
CA ALA A 2 -22.58 -42.66 20.26
C ALA A 2 -21.74 -42.51 18.97
N LEU A 3 -21.92 -43.39 17.97
CA LEU A 3 -21.23 -43.30 16.68
C LEU A 3 -21.54 -42.01 15.90
N VAL A 4 -22.79 -41.55 15.94
CA VAL A 4 -23.21 -40.31 15.27
C VAL A 4 -22.56 -39.10 15.92
N ILE A 5 -22.43 -39.11 17.24
CA ILE A 5 -21.75 -38.05 18.01
C ILE A 5 -20.26 -38.01 17.66
N VAL A 6 -19.58 -39.16 17.63
CA VAL A 6 -18.15 -39.23 17.27
C VAL A 6 -17.88 -38.72 15.86
N VAL A 7 -18.71 -39.11 14.87
CA VAL A 7 -18.56 -38.63 13.49
C VAL A 7 -18.80 -37.12 13.40
N SER A 8 -19.79 -36.58 14.11
CA SER A 8 -20.07 -35.13 14.10
C SER A 8 -18.92 -34.29 14.67
N VAL A 9 -18.22 -34.76 15.71
CA VAL A 9 -17.08 -34.05 16.31
C VAL A 9 -15.88 -34.00 15.36
N ILE A 10 -15.61 -35.09 14.64
CA ILE A 10 -14.51 -35.16 13.66
C ILE A 10 -14.74 -34.17 12.51
N VAL A 11 -15.96 -34.13 11.97
CA VAL A 11 -16.31 -33.22 10.87
C VAL A 11 -16.18 -31.74 11.29
N ILE A 12 -16.63 -31.39 12.50
CA ILE A 12 -16.48 -30.02 13.02
C ILE A 12 -15.00 -29.64 13.16
N PHE A 13 -14.17 -30.58 13.61
CA PHE A 13 -12.74 -30.35 13.81
C PHE A 13 -11.98 -30.17 12.49
N GLU A 14 -12.29 -30.97 11.46
CA GLU A 14 -11.68 -30.83 10.14
C GLU A 14 -12.07 -29.51 9.45
N VAL A 15 -13.35 -29.13 9.51
CA VAL A 15 -13.82 -27.84 8.97
C VAL A 15 -13.14 -26.66 9.68
N TYR A 16 -12.98 -26.73 11.01
CA TYR A 16 -12.27 -25.71 11.77
C TYR A 16 -10.80 -25.59 11.35
N ASN A 17 -10.10 -26.71 11.18
CA ASN A 17 -8.70 -26.71 10.76
C ASN A 17 -8.50 -26.14 9.35
N ILE A 18 -9.40 -26.49 8.41
CA ILE A 18 -9.35 -25.95 7.04
C ILE A 18 -9.60 -24.44 7.05
N TYR A 19 -10.63 -23.98 7.76
CA TYR A 19 -10.94 -22.55 7.90
C TYR A 19 -9.78 -21.78 8.54
N PHE A 20 -9.22 -22.31 9.63
CA PHE A 20 -8.10 -21.69 10.33
C PHE A 20 -6.84 -21.61 9.45
N THR A 21 -6.55 -22.67 8.69
CA THR A 21 -5.42 -22.70 7.75
C THR A 21 -5.61 -21.71 6.60
N ALA A 22 -6.80 -21.62 6.01
CA ALA A 22 -7.11 -20.67 4.96
C ALA A 22 -6.99 -19.22 5.46
N LYS A 23 -7.56 -18.92 6.63
CA LYS A 23 -7.47 -17.59 7.24
C LYS A 23 -6.04 -17.17 7.56
N ASN A 24 -5.19 -18.10 7.99
CA ASN A 24 -3.78 -17.79 8.24
C ASN A 24 -3.04 -17.47 6.94
N ARG A 25 -3.36 -18.15 5.83
CA ARG A 25 -2.79 -17.82 4.51
C ARG A 25 -3.20 -16.43 4.03
N GLU A 26 -4.48 -16.09 4.14
CA GLU A 26 -4.97 -14.75 3.79
C GLU A 26 -4.27 -13.64 4.62
N LEU A 27 -4.05 -13.89 5.91
CA LEU A 27 -3.31 -12.96 6.76
C LEU A 27 -1.84 -12.82 6.35
N GLU A 28 -1.18 -13.93 6.00
CA GLU A 28 0.20 -13.94 5.53
C GLU A 28 0.34 -13.21 4.18
N GLU A 29 -0.59 -13.43 3.25
CA GLU A 29 -0.65 -12.71 1.98
C GLU A 29 -0.83 -11.21 2.18
N LEU A 30 -1.73 -10.80 3.09
CA LEU A 30 -1.92 -9.39 3.42
C LEU A 30 -0.67 -8.77 4.06
N GLU A 31 0.03 -9.48 4.94
CA GLU A 31 1.30 -9.03 5.52
C GLU A 31 2.38 -8.85 4.45
N ASN A 32 2.50 -9.80 3.53
CA ASN A 32 3.43 -9.70 2.42
C ASN A 32 3.08 -8.53 1.49
N ASN A 33 1.80 -8.37 1.15
CA ASN A 33 1.33 -7.25 0.31
C ASN A 33 1.64 -5.89 0.97
N ARG A 34 1.50 -5.77 2.30
CA ARG A 34 1.92 -4.55 3.02
C ARG A 34 3.42 -4.31 2.92
N ALA A 35 4.25 -5.34 3.08
CA ALA A 35 5.70 -5.21 2.98
C ALA A 35 6.14 -4.76 1.56
N VAL A 36 5.56 -5.38 0.52
CA VAL A 36 5.82 -5.01 -0.88
C VAL A 36 5.35 -3.59 -1.18
N ALA A 37 4.18 -3.20 -0.67
CA ALA A 37 3.66 -1.84 -0.86
C ALA A 37 4.55 -0.79 -0.19
N ILE A 38 5.10 -1.07 1.00
CA ILE A 38 6.04 -0.17 1.68
C ILE A 38 7.33 0.00 0.87
N ASP A 39 7.91 -1.09 0.35
CA ASP A 39 9.08 -1.02 -0.54
C ASP A 39 8.76 -0.26 -1.84
N THR A 40 7.53 -0.38 -2.34
CA THR A 40 7.06 0.38 -3.49
C THR A 40 6.98 1.87 -3.20
N ILE A 41 6.49 2.28 -2.02
CA ILE A 41 6.54 3.68 -1.57
C ILE A 41 7.98 4.18 -1.44
N ASP A 42 8.89 3.37 -0.89
CA ASP A 42 10.30 3.73 -0.79
C ASP A 42 10.92 4.02 -2.17
N LYS A 43 10.59 3.20 -3.18
CA LYS A 43 11.02 3.39 -4.57
C LYS A 43 10.37 4.61 -5.24
N LEU A 44 9.06 4.79 -5.07
CA LEU A 44 8.32 5.94 -5.63
C LEU A 44 8.90 7.27 -5.11
N PHE A 45 9.25 7.32 -3.82
CA PHE A 45 9.81 8.51 -3.18
C PHE A 45 11.34 8.59 -3.25
N PHE A 46 12.00 7.81 -4.11
CA PHE A 46 13.47 7.83 -4.22
C PHE A 46 14.04 9.22 -4.50
N GLU A 47 13.37 10.01 -5.36
CA GLU A 47 13.76 11.39 -5.68
C GLU A 47 13.39 12.40 -4.57
N TYR A 48 12.52 12.00 -3.66
CA TYR A 48 12.00 12.84 -2.56
C TYR A 48 12.10 12.13 -1.21
N PRO A 49 13.29 11.68 -0.78
CA PRO A 49 13.44 10.79 0.37
C PRO A 49 12.99 11.41 1.70
N ASN A 50 13.02 12.75 1.79
CA ASN A 50 12.65 13.52 2.97
C ASN A 50 11.22 14.10 2.89
N ASP A 51 10.38 13.65 1.95
CA ASP A 51 9.01 14.12 1.86
C ASP A 51 8.16 13.62 3.04
N PRO A 52 7.51 14.50 3.82
CA PRO A 52 6.63 14.08 4.91
C PRO A 52 5.48 13.16 4.48
N GLN A 53 4.99 13.30 3.24
CA GLN A 53 3.94 12.44 2.72
C GLN A 53 4.40 10.98 2.56
N LYS A 54 5.69 10.75 2.30
CA LYS A 54 6.26 9.39 2.28
C LYS A 54 5.95 8.65 3.57
N ILE A 55 6.25 9.28 4.71
CA ILE A 55 6.02 8.71 6.05
C ILE A 55 4.53 8.48 6.27
N ALA A 56 3.69 9.42 5.86
CA ALA A 56 2.23 9.29 5.99
C ALA A 56 1.69 8.08 5.21
N TYR A 57 2.17 7.83 3.99
CA TYR A 57 1.77 6.67 3.19
C TYR A 57 2.26 5.35 3.79
N VAL A 58 3.51 5.29 4.29
CA VAL A 58 4.03 4.10 4.98
C VAL A 58 3.16 3.75 6.20
N ILE A 59 2.79 4.74 7.01
CA ILE A 59 1.92 4.52 8.18
C ILE A 59 0.54 3.98 7.76
N LYS A 60 -0.07 4.55 6.70
CA LYS A 60 -1.35 4.07 6.18
C LYS A 60 -1.27 2.61 5.70
N LEU A 61 -0.20 2.24 5.01
CA LEU A 61 0.04 0.86 4.56
C LEU A 61 0.19 -0.11 5.74
N GLN A 62 0.96 0.26 6.76
CA GLN A 62 1.10 -0.55 7.99
C GLN A 62 -0.24 -0.80 8.69
N GLN A 63 -1.14 0.17 8.63
CA GLN A 63 -2.47 0.11 9.27
C GLN A 63 -3.55 -0.52 8.38
N SER A 64 -3.25 -0.83 7.12
CA SER A 64 -4.23 -1.38 6.18
C SER A 64 -4.62 -2.82 6.57
N GLN A 65 -5.91 -3.14 6.40
CA GLN A 65 -6.51 -4.43 6.79
C GLN A 65 -7.00 -5.26 5.60
N ASP A 66 -6.85 -4.73 4.39
CA ASP A 66 -7.33 -5.32 3.16
C ASP A 66 -6.49 -4.82 1.98
N GLU A 67 -6.50 -5.58 0.89
CA GLU A 67 -5.72 -5.34 -0.32
C GLU A 67 -6.23 -4.11 -1.10
N GLU A 68 -7.53 -3.88 -1.14
CA GLU A 68 -8.14 -2.73 -1.82
C GLU A 68 -7.63 -1.40 -1.24
N ASN A 69 -7.53 -1.31 0.08
CA ASN A 69 -6.95 -0.15 0.74
C ASN A 69 -5.46 0.03 0.42
N ILE A 70 -4.69 -1.07 0.35
CA ILE A 70 -3.28 -1.02 -0.05
C ILE A 70 -3.14 -0.44 -1.46
N GLU A 71 -3.90 -0.96 -2.43
CA GLU A 71 -3.88 -0.49 -3.81
C GLU A 71 -4.26 1.00 -3.91
N ARG A 72 -5.32 1.40 -3.21
CA ARG A 72 -5.77 2.80 -3.18
C ARG A 72 -4.71 3.73 -2.60
N ILE A 73 -3.99 3.31 -1.55
CA ILE A 73 -2.91 4.08 -0.96
C ILE A 73 -1.75 4.27 -1.95
N LEU A 74 -1.40 3.23 -2.71
CA LEU A 74 -0.36 3.30 -3.73
C LEU A 74 -0.74 4.26 -4.87
N ASP A 75 -1.98 4.19 -5.36
CA ASP A 75 -2.51 5.10 -6.38
C ASP A 75 -2.51 6.57 -5.91
N ASP A 76 -2.95 6.82 -4.67
CA ASP A 76 -2.91 8.15 -4.06
C ASP A 76 -1.47 8.69 -3.95
N ALA A 77 -0.51 7.83 -3.61
CA ALA A 77 0.90 8.20 -3.52
C ALA A 77 1.49 8.55 -4.88
N GLN A 78 1.16 7.78 -5.92
CA GLN A 78 1.58 8.07 -7.29
C GLN A 78 1.01 9.42 -7.76
N LYS A 79 -0.29 9.63 -7.62
CA LYS A 79 -0.96 10.90 -8.00
C LYS A 79 -0.37 12.11 -7.29
N TYR A 80 -0.03 11.97 -6.01
CA TYR A 80 0.63 13.04 -5.26
C TYR A 80 1.96 13.43 -5.90
N LEU A 81 2.79 12.45 -6.25
CA LEU A 81 4.09 12.69 -6.88
C LEU A 81 3.97 13.30 -8.28
N GLU A 82 3.02 12.82 -9.08
CA GLU A 82 2.74 13.39 -10.41
C GLU A 82 2.37 14.89 -10.31
N ILE A 83 1.47 15.25 -9.38
CA ILE A 83 1.09 16.64 -9.14
C ILE A 83 2.29 17.46 -8.68
N LYS A 84 3.15 16.90 -7.82
CA LYS A 84 4.34 17.57 -7.31
C LYS A 84 5.35 17.85 -8.43
N GLN A 85 5.64 16.86 -9.27
CA GLN A 85 6.52 16.99 -10.42
C GLN A 85 5.98 18.02 -11.42
N TYR A 86 4.68 17.98 -11.70
CA TYR A 86 4.03 18.96 -12.57
C TYR A 86 4.19 20.40 -12.06
N LYS A 87 4.01 20.64 -10.75
CA LYS A 87 4.22 21.96 -10.14
C LYS A 87 5.66 22.44 -10.30
N THR A 88 6.64 21.57 -10.08
CA THR A 88 8.06 21.90 -10.27
C THR A 88 8.35 22.28 -11.72
N LEU A 89 7.84 21.49 -12.68
CA LEU A 89 7.99 21.77 -14.10
C LEU A 89 7.38 23.13 -14.48
N ALA A 90 6.15 23.40 -14.03
CA ALA A 90 5.46 24.66 -14.29
C ALA A 90 6.21 25.87 -13.70
N ILE A 91 6.75 25.75 -12.49
CA ILE A 91 7.58 26.80 -11.88
C ILE A 91 8.84 27.05 -12.71
N ASN A 92 9.51 25.99 -13.16
CA ASN A 92 10.72 26.12 -13.98
C ASN A 92 10.40 26.78 -15.33
N GLN A 93 9.32 26.38 -16.00
CA GLN A 93 8.88 27.01 -17.25
C GLN A 93 8.59 28.50 -17.08
N ILE A 94 7.94 28.90 -15.98
CA ILE A 94 7.71 30.31 -15.67
C ILE A 94 9.05 31.02 -15.45
N LYS A 95 9.96 30.43 -14.68
CA LYS A 95 11.29 31.01 -14.43
C LYS A 95 12.11 31.18 -15.71
N ASP A 96 12.06 30.21 -16.61
CA ASP A 96 12.80 30.28 -17.88
C ASP A 96 12.20 31.39 -18.76
N MET A 97 10.88 31.43 -18.88
CA MET A 97 10.17 32.43 -19.67
C MET A 97 10.40 33.86 -19.16
N TYR A 98 10.35 34.11 -17.84
CA TYR A 98 10.54 35.46 -17.31
C TYR A 98 12.00 35.78 -16.96
N GLY A 99 12.82 34.78 -16.65
CA GLY A 99 14.25 34.93 -16.39
C GLY A 99 15.01 35.38 -17.64
N GLU A 100 14.63 34.91 -18.82
CA GLU A 100 15.12 35.46 -20.09
C GLU A 100 14.72 36.94 -20.29
N TYR A 101 13.57 37.36 -19.76
CA TYR A 101 13.10 38.75 -19.88
C TYR A 101 13.82 39.74 -18.95
N TYR A 102 14.32 39.28 -17.80
CA TYR A 102 15.04 40.13 -16.82
C TYR A 102 16.56 39.94 -16.83
N GLY A 103 17.09 39.02 -17.67
CA GLY A 103 18.51 38.71 -17.79
C GLY A 103 19.28 39.50 -18.86
N ARG A 104 18.69 40.56 -19.45
CA ARG A 104 19.36 41.49 -20.38
C ARG A 104 19.54 42.87 -19.76
#